data_AF-A0A7J7KSR6-F1
#
_entry.id   AF-A0A7J7KSR6-F1
#
_cell.length_a   1.000
_cell.length_b   1.000
_cell.length_c   1.000
_cell.angle_alpha   90.00
_cell.angle_beta   90.00
_cell.angle_gamma   90.00
#
_symmetry.space_group_name_H-M   'P 1'
#
loop_
_entity.id
_entity.type
_entity.pdbx_description
1 polymer ?
#
loop_
_entity_poly.entity_id
_entity_poly.type
_entity_poly.pdbx_seq_one_letter_code
_entity_poly.pdbx_strand_id
1 'polypeptide(L)'
;MLAYAYKNTEEEEIATVDSKGKSMIEKIPRIPDDIKKKLKAKVEAEWPNKDADELTQTIIHCVMRRHLIVIFSLDDKNTMKDIDIAILHAIMKANKNDAMNQLKLALAWNRIDVVREEIFTEDKSWDSKELEDILLTALMQNKIDFVELLMDYIHLGNFVTKKRLLELYNEVPSNHLLYRILLAQKDKDKATVSLATVGEAIQNLVGDFFNPLYLRDARYNALDSDIILARRPKTTRGGRRLKRGMTFIRREESSDSETEEVPTDTAVISTNDVGSAINSKFVSTSKNKTQVAPHTSSRKPKRVYDFDWPARELFIWAVLMRRSELALLFLREEKVRVTQF
;
A
#
# COMPACT_ATOMS: atom_id res chain seq x y z
N MET A 1 -11.08 24.44 -30.14
CA MET A 1 -12.04 25.32 -29.43
C MET A 1 -11.71 25.42 -27.93
N LEU A 2 -11.80 24.32 -27.17
CA LEU A 2 -11.45 24.29 -25.75
C LEU A 2 -10.00 24.72 -25.46
N ALA A 3 -9.03 24.19 -26.22
CA ALA A 3 -7.62 24.57 -26.10
C ALA A 3 -7.38 26.07 -26.39
N TYR A 4 -8.12 26.62 -27.37
CA TYR A 4 -8.08 28.05 -27.69
C TYR A 4 -8.69 28.89 -26.55
N ALA A 5 -9.81 28.46 -25.97
CA ALA A 5 -10.42 29.13 -24.82
C ALA A 5 -9.47 29.13 -23.61
N TYR A 6 -8.90 27.97 -23.26
CA TYR A 6 -7.93 27.82 -22.17
C TYR A 6 -6.68 28.70 -22.37
N LYS A 7 -6.11 28.75 -23.59
CA LYS A 7 -4.92 29.57 -23.88
C LYS A 7 -5.18 31.08 -23.70
N ASN A 8 -6.41 31.53 -23.90
CA ASN A 8 -6.81 32.93 -23.77
C ASN A 8 -7.50 33.22 -22.42
N THR A 9 -7.44 32.32 -21.44
CA THR A 9 -8.01 32.53 -20.10
C THR A 9 -6.98 33.16 -19.18
N GLU A 10 -7.34 34.26 -18.54
CA GLU A 10 -6.50 34.99 -17.58
C GLU A 10 -6.65 34.40 -16.17
N GLU A 11 -5.60 34.47 -15.35
CA GLU A 11 -5.63 34.07 -13.94
C GLU A 11 -5.63 35.34 -13.09
N GLU A 12 -6.74 35.63 -12.40
CA GLU A 12 -6.78 36.71 -11.41
C GLU A 12 -6.38 36.14 -10.04
N GLU A 13 -5.37 36.74 -9.42
CA GLU A 13 -4.92 36.41 -8.07
C GLU A 13 -5.79 37.18 -7.06
N ILE A 14 -6.70 36.47 -6.40
CA ILE A 14 -7.55 37.05 -5.35
C ILE A 14 -7.00 36.57 -4.00
N ALA A 15 -6.61 37.53 -3.15
CA ALA A 15 -6.22 37.21 -1.78
C ALA A 15 -7.48 36.84 -0.98
N THR A 16 -7.66 35.54 -0.71
CA THR A 16 -8.70 35.01 0.16
C THR A 16 -8.10 34.63 1.53
N VAL A 17 -8.85 34.80 2.61
CA VAL A 17 -8.37 34.43 3.95
C VAL A 17 -8.99 33.09 4.33
N ASP A 18 -8.13 32.12 4.64
CA ASP A 18 -8.57 30.78 5.03
C ASP A 18 -9.29 30.80 6.39
N SER A 19 -10.05 29.75 6.70
CA SER A 19 -10.80 29.57 7.96
C SER A 19 -9.94 29.64 9.24
N LYS A 20 -8.60 29.62 9.08
CA LYS A 20 -7.58 29.73 10.15
C LYS A 20 -6.82 31.07 10.12
N GLY A 21 -7.28 32.07 9.37
CA GLY A 21 -6.68 33.42 9.33
C GLY A 21 -5.40 33.55 8.51
N LYS A 22 -5.07 32.57 7.66
CA LYS A 22 -3.92 32.62 6.76
C LYS A 22 -4.35 33.21 5.41
N SER A 23 -3.68 34.25 4.94
CA SER A 23 -3.88 34.80 3.59
C SER A 23 -3.41 33.78 2.55
N MET A 24 -4.33 33.34 1.70
CA MET A 24 -4.10 32.47 0.55
C MET A 24 -4.33 33.32 -0.71
N ILE A 25 -3.45 33.22 -1.69
CA ILE A 25 -3.70 33.81 -3.01
C ILE A 25 -4.40 32.72 -3.84
N GLU A 26 -5.70 32.89 -4.07
CA GLU A 26 -6.48 31.98 -4.91
C GLU A 26 -6.48 32.50 -6.35
N LYS A 27 -5.98 31.68 -7.28
CA LYS A 27 -5.95 31.99 -8.72
C LYS A 27 -7.27 31.58 -9.34
N ILE A 28 -8.17 32.54 -9.57
CA ILE A 28 -9.45 32.26 -10.22
C ILE A 28 -9.30 32.46 -11.73
N PRO A 29 -9.63 31.45 -12.56
CA PRO A 29 -9.63 31.61 -14.00
C PRO A 29 -10.78 32.54 -14.44
N ARG A 30 -10.46 33.59 -15.18
CA ARG A 30 -11.42 34.52 -15.78
C ARG A 30 -11.27 34.53 -17.29
N ILE A 31 -12.41 34.42 -17.98
CA ILE A 31 -12.46 34.53 -19.45
C ILE A 31 -13.03 35.90 -19.80
N PRO A 32 -12.25 36.79 -20.46
CA PRO A 32 -12.73 38.08 -20.92
C PRO A 32 -13.91 37.96 -21.90
N ASP A 33 -14.85 38.91 -21.84
CA ASP A 33 -16.10 38.84 -22.62
C ASP A 33 -15.87 38.93 -24.13
N ASP A 34 -14.79 39.57 -24.57
CA ASP A 34 -14.38 39.62 -25.98
C ASP A 34 -14.00 38.24 -26.53
N ILE A 35 -13.37 37.42 -25.69
CA ILE A 35 -13.00 36.05 -26.04
C ILE A 35 -14.24 35.16 -26.07
N LYS A 36 -15.21 35.38 -25.16
CA LYS A 36 -16.51 34.69 -25.21
C LYS A 36 -17.27 35.00 -26.50
N LYS A 37 -17.31 36.27 -26.93
CA LYS A 37 -17.93 36.67 -28.21
C LYS A 37 -17.23 36.03 -29.41
N LYS A 38 -15.89 36.04 -29.44
CA LYS A 38 -15.10 35.36 -30.49
C LYS A 38 -15.29 33.84 -30.49
N LEU A 39 -15.43 33.23 -29.30
CA LEU A 39 -15.68 31.80 -29.16
C LEU A 39 -17.08 31.46 -29.71
N LYS A 40 -18.11 32.22 -29.33
CA LYS A 40 -19.48 32.05 -29.83
C LYS A 40 -19.53 32.14 -31.35
N ALA A 41 -18.91 33.15 -31.95
CA ALA A 41 -18.83 33.29 -33.40
C ALA A 41 -18.13 32.09 -34.09
N LYS A 42 -17.06 31.55 -33.48
CA LYS A 42 -16.41 30.32 -33.98
C LYS A 42 -17.27 29.06 -33.79
N VAL A 43 -18.08 28.98 -32.73
CA VAL A 43 -18.99 27.84 -32.49
C VAL A 43 -20.10 27.85 -33.52
N GLU A 44 -20.72 29.01 -33.74
CA GLU A 44 -21.81 29.19 -34.72
C GLU A 44 -21.35 28.89 -36.15
N ALA A 45 -20.11 29.26 -36.50
CA ALA A 45 -19.55 28.99 -37.83
C ALA A 45 -19.32 27.50 -38.12
N GLU A 46 -18.88 26.72 -37.12
CA GLU A 46 -18.54 25.29 -37.29
C GLU A 46 -19.71 24.36 -36.96
N TRP A 47 -20.63 24.76 -36.07
CA TRP A 47 -21.81 23.96 -35.66
C TRP A 47 -23.11 24.78 -35.68
N PRO A 48 -23.70 25.00 -36.86
CA PRO A 48 -24.94 25.78 -37.00
C PRO A 48 -26.20 25.09 -36.43
N ASN A 49 -26.17 23.76 -36.29
CA ASN A 49 -27.35 22.94 -35.99
C ASN A 49 -27.54 22.59 -34.50
N LYS A 50 -26.64 23.03 -33.62
CA LYS A 50 -26.75 22.86 -32.16
C LYS A 50 -26.88 24.22 -31.51
N ASP A 51 -27.48 24.26 -30.31
CA ASP A 51 -27.54 25.47 -29.49
C ASP A 51 -26.12 25.96 -29.18
N ALA A 52 -25.62 26.87 -30.00
CA ALA A 52 -24.27 27.41 -29.91
C ALA A 52 -24.04 28.09 -28.56
N ASP A 53 -25.10 28.64 -27.97
CA ASP A 53 -25.11 29.18 -26.62
C ASP A 53 -24.85 28.11 -25.56
N GLU A 54 -25.52 26.95 -25.63
CA GLU A 54 -25.31 25.85 -24.68
C GLU A 54 -23.89 25.27 -24.79
N LEU A 55 -23.38 25.08 -26.01
CA LEU A 55 -22.00 24.64 -26.24
C LEU A 55 -20.98 25.64 -25.73
N THR A 56 -21.21 26.95 -25.94
CA THR A 56 -20.34 28.01 -25.44
C THR A 56 -20.33 28.04 -23.91
N GLN A 57 -21.49 27.89 -23.27
CA GLN A 57 -21.60 27.78 -21.81
C GLN A 57 -20.87 26.55 -21.27
N THR A 58 -20.99 25.41 -21.95
CA THR A 58 -20.29 24.17 -21.59
C THR A 58 -18.77 24.37 -21.67
N ILE A 59 -18.26 24.97 -22.76
CA ILE A 59 -16.82 25.26 -22.91
C ILE A 59 -16.34 26.19 -21.80
N ILE A 60 -17.08 27.25 -21.49
CA ILE A 60 -16.76 28.17 -20.40
C ILE A 60 -16.70 27.40 -19.07
N HIS A 61 -17.71 26.60 -18.76
CA HIS A 61 -17.75 25.81 -17.53
C HIS A 61 -16.57 24.85 -17.39
N CYS A 62 -16.16 24.20 -18.48
CA CYS A 62 -14.96 23.36 -18.49
C CYS A 62 -13.70 24.16 -18.16
N VAL A 63 -13.51 25.30 -18.82
CA VAL A 63 -12.32 26.16 -18.64
C VAL A 63 -12.21 26.75 -17.24
N MET A 64 -13.35 26.97 -16.56
CA MET A 64 -13.35 27.37 -15.14
C MET A 64 -12.66 26.35 -14.22
N ARG A 65 -12.62 25.07 -14.59
CA ARG A 65 -11.88 24.02 -13.84
C ARG A 65 -10.50 23.78 -14.44
N ARG A 66 -9.69 24.83 -14.52
CA ARG A 66 -8.35 24.83 -15.16
C ARG A 66 -7.40 23.76 -14.62
N HIS A 67 -7.51 23.40 -13.34
CA HIS A 67 -6.69 22.35 -12.71
C HIS A 67 -6.98 20.94 -13.26
N LEU A 68 -8.12 20.72 -13.90
CA LEU A 68 -8.51 19.44 -14.52
C LEU A 68 -8.25 19.40 -16.03
N ILE A 69 -7.82 20.51 -16.63
CA ILE A 69 -7.53 20.58 -18.06
C ILE A 69 -6.02 20.51 -18.29
N VAL A 70 -5.61 19.61 -19.18
CA VAL A 70 -4.27 19.56 -19.76
C VAL A 70 -4.41 19.60 -21.27
N ILE A 71 -3.60 20.44 -21.92
CA ILE A 71 -3.56 20.56 -23.38
C ILE A 71 -2.26 19.92 -23.82
N PHE A 72 -2.38 18.90 -24.67
CA PHE A 72 -1.26 18.24 -25.30
C PHE A 72 -1.29 18.55 -26.81
N SER A 73 -0.17 19.03 -27.35
CA SER A 73 -0.01 19.27 -28.80
C SER A 73 0.72 18.08 -29.41
N LEU A 74 0.29 17.64 -30.59
CA LEU A 74 0.80 16.43 -31.25
C LEU A 74 1.99 16.69 -32.18
N ASP A 75 2.75 17.76 -31.95
CA ASP A 75 3.68 18.29 -32.95
C ASP A 75 5.06 17.59 -32.99
N ASP A 76 5.35 16.66 -32.07
CA ASP A 76 6.69 16.06 -31.91
C ASP A 76 6.78 14.54 -32.12
N LYS A 77 7.97 14.10 -32.57
CA LYS A 77 8.30 12.75 -33.05
C LYS A 77 8.37 11.65 -31.97
N ASN A 78 8.32 12.01 -30.68
CA ASN A 78 8.33 11.06 -29.55
C ASN A 78 6.92 10.78 -28.97
N THR A 79 5.91 11.01 -29.82
CA THR A 79 4.50 11.20 -29.49
C THR A 79 3.91 10.19 -28.49
N MET A 80 4.25 8.90 -28.57
CA MET A 80 3.70 7.87 -27.67
C MET A 80 4.19 8.02 -26.22
N LYS A 81 5.49 8.22 -26.01
CA LYS A 81 6.03 8.43 -24.65
C LYS A 81 5.51 9.75 -24.07
N ASP A 82 5.40 10.76 -24.92
CA ASP A 82 4.95 12.09 -24.52
C ASP A 82 3.45 12.08 -24.14
N ILE A 83 2.64 11.21 -24.77
CA ILE A 83 1.22 11.02 -24.40
C ILE A 83 1.09 10.38 -23.01
N ASP A 84 1.82 9.30 -22.72
CA ASP A 84 1.74 8.65 -21.40
C ASP A 84 2.17 9.61 -20.28
N ILE A 85 3.22 10.40 -20.53
CA ILE A 85 3.66 11.48 -19.64
C ILE A 85 2.55 12.52 -19.46
N ALA A 86 1.92 12.97 -20.55
CA ALA A 86 0.86 13.97 -20.51
C ALA A 86 -0.38 13.49 -19.75
N ILE A 87 -0.76 12.21 -19.91
CA ILE A 87 -1.86 11.59 -19.15
C ILE A 87 -1.52 11.53 -17.67
N LEU A 88 -0.31 11.07 -17.32
CA LEU A 88 0.12 11.03 -15.92
C LEU A 88 0.12 12.43 -15.30
N HIS A 89 0.72 13.42 -15.97
CA HIS A 89 0.70 14.80 -15.53
C HIS A 89 -0.72 15.35 -15.41
N ALA A 90 -1.65 14.97 -16.28
CA ALA A 90 -3.06 15.37 -16.15
C ALA A 90 -3.71 14.81 -14.88
N ILE A 91 -3.48 13.53 -14.58
CA ILE A 91 -4.01 12.90 -13.36
C ILE A 91 -3.34 13.49 -12.12
N MET A 92 -2.04 13.72 -12.15
CA MET A 92 -1.29 14.34 -11.06
C MET A 92 -1.74 15.78 -10.82
N LYS A 93 -1.94 16.57 -11.89
CA LYS A 93 -2.47 17.93 -11.83
C LYS A 93 -3.88 17.96 -11.24
N ALA A 94 -4.71 16.98 -11.58
CA ALA A 94 -6.05 16.84 -11.02
C ALA A 94 -6.03 16.47 -9.52
N ASN A 95 -5.01 15.73 -9.07
CA ASN A 95 -4.88 15.25 -7.70
C ASN A 95 -3.82 15.99 -6.86
N LYS A 96 -3.61 17.29 -7.11
CA LYS A 96 -2.57 18.11 -6.44
C LYS A 96 -2.64 18.14 -4.93
N ASN A 97 -3.84 17.97 -4.36
CA ASN A 97 -4.05 18.09 -2.92
C ASN A 97 -3.69 16.80 -2.16
N ASP A 98 -3.41 15.70 -2.87
CA ASP A 98 -3.10 14.40 -2.27
C ASP A 98 -1.76 13.85 -2.79
N ALA A 99 -0.69 14.32 -2.16
CA ALA A 99 0.68 13.92 -2.50
C ALA A 99 0.92 12.41 -2.34
N MET A 100 0.21 11.75 -1.42
CA MET A 100 0.36 10.31 -1.17
C MET A 100 -0.24 9.48 -2.31
N ASN A 101 -1.42 9.86 -2.80
CA ASN A 101 -2.01 9.20 -3.97
C ASN A 101 -1.23 9.47 -5.25
N GLN A 102 -0.64 10.66 -5.40
CA GLN A 102 0.29 10.95 -6.49
C GLN A 102 1.51 10.01 -6.44
N LEU A 103 2.10 9.81 -5.25
CA LEU A 103 3.25 8.92 -5.08
C LEU A 103 2.91 7.46 -5.43
N LYS A 104 1.74 6.97 -4.98
CA LYS A 104 1.25 5.62 -5.32
C LYS A 104 1.07 5.44 -6.82
N LEU A 105 0.49 6.44 -7.50
CA LEU A 105 0.28 6.39 -8.94
C LEU A 105 1.61 6.38 -9.68
N ALA A 106 2.54 7.27 -9.33
CA ALA A 106 3.85 7.32 -9.94
C ALA A 106 4.67 6.04 -9.72
N LEU A 107 4.56 5.42 -8.55
CA LEU A 107 5.15 4.10 -8.28
C LEU A 107 4.57 3.02 -9.19
N ALA A 108 3.23 2.96 -9.31
CA ALA A 108 2.56 2.00 -10.17
C ALA A 108 2.96 2.16 -11.66
N TRP A 109 3.22 3.39 -12.08
CA TRP A 109 3.64 3.73 -13.45
C TRP A 109 5.17 3.67 -13.62
N ASN A 110 5.92 3.45 -12.55
CA ASN A 110 7.38 3.46 -12.53
C ASN A 110 8.01 4.77 -13.04
N ARG A 111 7.50 5.91 -12.58
CA ARG A 111 7.91 7.25 -13.02
C ARG A 111 8.61 8.02 -11.91
N ILE A 112 9.87 7.67 -11.67
CA ILE A 112 10.71 8.28 -10.63
C ILE A 112 11.08 9.73 -10.96
N ASP A 113 11.17 10.06 -12.24
CA ASP A 113 11.42 11.40 -12.75
C ASP A 113 10.35 12.39 -12.24
N VAL A 114 9.08 12.03 -12.43
CA VAL A 114 7.94 12.85 -11.97
C VAL A 114 7.91 12.96 -10.44
N VAL A 115 8.33 11.91 -9.75
CA VAL A 115 8.38 11.89 -8.27
C VAL A 115 9.41 12.87 -7.75
N ARG A 116 10.61 12.90 -8.35
CA ARG A 116 11.69 13.81 -7.95
C ARG A 116 11.37 15.27 -8.27
N GLU A 117 10.73 15.53 -9.42
CA GLU A 117 10.45 16.89 -9.86
C GLU A 117 9.19 17.50 -9.23
N GLU A 118 8.11 16.71 -9.08
CA GLU A 118 6.79 17.26 -8.68
C GLU A 118 6.35 16.85 -7.27
N ILE A 119 6.77 15.67 -6.79
CA ILE A 119 6.25 15.08 -5.54
C ILE A 119 7.16 15.40 -4.36
N PHE A 120 8.45 15.07 -4.44
CA PHE A 120 9.44 15.33 -3.40
C PHE A 120 10.09 16.71 -3.57
N THR A 121 9.28 17.74 -3.38
CA THR A 121 9.74 19.13 -3.28
C THR A 121 10.16 19.45 -1.85
N GLU A 122 11.11 20.37 -1.67
CA GLU A 122 11.71 20.73 -0.36
C GLU A 122 10.67 21.15 0.69
N ASP A 123 9.50 21.62 0.26
CA ASP A 123 8.45 22.16 1.13
C ASP A 123 7.49 21.12 1.74
N LYS A 124 7.57 19.84 1.31
CA LYS A 124 6.62 18.80 1.76
C LYS A 124 7.19 17.95 2.89
N SER A 125 6.50 17.95 4.03
CA SER A 125 6.74 16.98 5.12
C SER A 125 5.98 15.68 4.87
N TRP A 126 6.65 14.54 5.04
CA TRP A 126 6.06 13.21 4.84
C TRP A 126 5.85 12.48 6.17
N ASP A 127 4.75 11.73 6.29
CA ASP A 127 4.61 10.75 7.39
C ASP A 127 5.45 9.51 7.09
N SER A 128 6.41 9.23 7.99
CA SER A 128 7.29 8.06 7.91
C SER A 128 6.50 6.77 7.71
N LYS A 129 5.35 6.60 8.38
CA LYS A 129 4.61 5.34 8.30
C LYS A 129 4.02 5.08 6.92
N GLU A 130 3.45 6.11 6.30
CA GLU A 130 2.88 5.97 4.96
C GLU A 130 3.97 5.73 3.92
N LEU A 131 5.10 6.43 4.02
CA LEU A 131 6.26 6.20 3.15
C LEU A 131 6.84 4.79 3.29
N GLU A 132 6.87 4.25 4.51
CA GLU A 132 7.32 2.88 4.73
C GLU A 132 6.45 1.83 3.99
N ASP A 133 5.14 2.04 3.89
CA ASP A 133 4.27 1.12 3.13
C ASP A 133 4.49 1.25 1.60
N ILE A 134 4.83 2.46 1.13
CA ILE A 134 5.27 2.68 -0.26
C ILE A 134 6.62 1.98 -0.50
N LEU A 135 7.57 2.09 0.43
CA LEU A 135 8.86 1.41 0.33
C LEU A 135 8.69 -0.12 0.27
N LEU A 136 7.82 -0.69 1.11
CA LEU A 136 7.51 -2.12 1.05
C LEU A 136 6.98 -2.52 -0.33
N THR A 137 6.05 -1.72 -0.89
CA THR A 137 5.48 -1.97 -2.22
C THR A 137 6.56 -1.88 -3.32
N ALA A 138 7.43 -0.87 -3.25
CA ALA A 138 8.54 -0.69 -4.19
C ALA A 138 9.53 -1.86 -4.14
N LEU A 139 9.83 -2.38 -2.94
CA LEU A 139 10.64 -3.59 -2.76
C LEU A 139 9.98 -4.79 -3.41
N MET A 140 8.70 -5.06 -3.13
CA MET A 140 7.99 -6.19 -3.72
C MET A 140 8.03 -6.16 -5.26
N GLN A 141 7.80 -4.99 -5.84
CA GLN A 141 7.77 -4.74 -7.28
C GLN A 141 9.15 -4.56 -7.94
N ASN A 142 10.25 -4.66 -7.19
CA ASN A 142 11.62 -4.47 -7.67
C ASN A 142 11.85 -3.11 -8.34
N LYS A 143 11.32 -2.03 -7.76
CA LYS A 143 11.48 -0.64 -8.24
C LYS A 143 12.68 0.03 -7.56
N ILE A 144 13.88 -0.21 -8.07
CA ILE A 144 15.14 0.18 -7.42
C ILE A 144 15.26 1.69 -7.23
N ASP A 145 14.96 2.49 -8.26
CA ASP A 145 15.08 3.96 -8.18
C ASP A 145 14.16 4.57 -7.10
N PHE A 146 12.98 3.97 -6.90
CA PHE A 146 12.06 4.34 -5.82
C PHE A 146 12.59 3.90 -4.46
N VAL A 147 13.16 2.70 -4.35
CA VAL A 147 13.77 2.22 -3.11
C VAL A 147 14.93 3.13 -2.71
N GLU A 148 15.81 3.48 -3.64
CA GLU A 148 16.92 4.41 -3.42
C GLU A 148 16.42 5.76 -2.88
N LEU A 149 15.46 6.38 -3.59
CA LEU A 149 14.88 7.66 -3.17
C LEU A 149 14.24 7.57 -1.78
N LEU A 150 13.43 6.55 -1.50
CA LEU A 150 12.68 6.44 -0.26
C LEU A 150 13.57 6.15 0.96
N MET A 151 14.72 5.50 0.77
CA MET A 151 15.67 5.26 1.85
C MET A 151 16.30 6.55 2.40
N ASP A 152 16.38 7.61 1.59
CA ASP A 152 16.86 8.92 2.06
C ASP A 152 15.91 9.54 3.10
N TYR A 153 14.62 9.15 3.07
CA TYR A 153 13.58 9.67 3.98
C TYR A 153 13.19 8.70 5.11
N ILE A 154 13.55 7.42 5.00
CA ILE A 154 13.09 6.37 5.93
C ILE A 154 14.25 5.75 6.69
N HIS A 155 14.15 5.74 8.02
CA HIS A 155 15.09 5.00 8.85
C HIS A 155 14.87 3.47 8.73
N LEU A 156 15.81 2.77 8.09
CA LEU A 156 15.73 1.31 7.90
C LEU A 156 15.54 0.50 9.20
N GLY A 157 16.03 0.98 10.35
CA GLY A 157 15.81 0.34 11.66
C GLY A 157 14.34 0.30 12.09
N ASN A 158 13.57 1.33 11.75
CA ASN A 158 12.12 1.36 11.97
C ASN A 158 11.39 0.55 10.90
N PHE A 159 11.87 0.63 9.65
CA PHE A 159 11.23 -0.01 8.52
C PHE A 159 11.32 -1.55 8.58
N VAL A 160 12.52 -2.11 8.76
CA VAL A 160 12.75 -3.56 8.72
C VAL A 160 12.31 -4.17 10.04
N THR A 161 11.02 -4.46 10.14
CA THR A 161 10.42 -5.21 11.25
C THR A 161 10.32 -6.70 10.91
N LYS A 162 10.18 -7.56 11.92
CA LYS A 162 9.96 -9.01 11.70
C LYS A 162 8.75 -9.25 10.80
N LYS A 163 7.68 -8.48 10.97
CA LYS A 163 6.46 -8.57 10.15
C LYS A 163 6.75 -8.26 8.68
N ARG A 164 7.41 -7.14 8.39
CA ARG A 164 7.73 -6.76 7.00
C ARG A 164 8.70 -7.71 6.33
N LEU A 165 9.69 -8.21 7.06
CA LEU A 165 10.60 -9.21 6.51
C LEU A 165 9.86 -10.53 6.20
N LEU A 166 8.95 -10.95 7.07
CA LEU A 166 8.08 -12.10 6.82
C LEU A 166 7.15 -11.85 5.62
N GLU A 167 6.58 -10.66 5.45
CA GLU A 167 5.80 -10.27 4.26
C GLU A 167 6.65 -10.44 2.98
N LEU A 168 7.89 -9.93 2.97
CA LEU A 168 8.79 -10.04 1.83
C LEU A 168 9.15 -11.50 1.45
N TYR A 169 9.31 -12.40 2.43
CA TYR A 169 9.58 -13.83 2.18
C TYR A 169 8.33 -14.64 1.82
N ASN A 170 7.14 -14.23 2.29
CA ASN A 170 5.89 -14.92 2.00
C ASN A 170 5.23 -14.46 0.68
N GLU A 171 5.64 -13.31 0.14
CA GLU A 171 5.20 -12.78 -1.16
C GLU A 171 6.15 -13.15 -2.31
N VAL A 172 7.02 -14.14 -2.10
CA VAL A 172 7.90 -14.67 -3.16
C VAL A 172 7.03 -15.34 -4.24
N PRO A 173 7.15 -14.95 -5.53
CA PRO A 173 6.36 -15.54 -6.60
C PRO A 173 6.53 -17.06 -6.70
N SER A 174 5.45 -17.78 -6.97
CA SER A 174 5.44 -19.26 -7.03
C SER A 174 6.34 -19.86 -8.11
N ASN A 175 6.62 -19.08 -9.17
CA ASN A 175 7.56 -19.45 -10.24
C ASN A 175 9.04 -19.23 -9.86
N HIS A 176 9.34 -18.63 -8.71
CA HIS A 176 10.70 -18.35 -8.28
C HIS A 176 11.33 -19.58 -7.58
N LEU A 177 12.63 -19.81 -7.78
CA LEU A 177 13.34 -20.96 -7.17
C LEU A 177 13.28 -20.91 -5.64
N LEU A 178 13.47 -19.72 -5.05
CA LEU A 178 13.38 -19.51 -3.60
C LEU A 178 12.05 -20.01 -3.02
N TYR A 179 10.93 -19.80 -3.72
CA TYR A 179 9.62 -20.28 -3.27
C TYR A 179 9.62 -21.79 -3.08
N ARG A 180 10.20 -22.53 -4.03
CA ARG A 180 10.30 -24.00 -3.96
C ARG A 180 11.19 -24.47 -2.81
N ILE A 181 12.31 -23.78 -2.58
CA ILE A 181 13.23 -24.10 -1.46
C ILE A 181 12.52 -23.88 -0.13
N LEU A 182 11.89 -22.72 0.06
CA LEU A 182 11.16 -22.38 1.27
C LEU A 182 10.01 -23.36 1.52
N LEU A 183 9.27 -23.75 0.47
CA LEU A 183 8.18 -24.71 0.59
C LEU A 183 8.65 -26.11 0.97
N ALA A 184 9.83 -26.54 0.50
CA ALA A 184 10.39 -27.85 0.84
C ALA A 184 10.77 -27.96 2.34
N GLN A 185 11.04 -26.83 2.98
CA GLN A 185 11.41 -26.75 4.41
C GLN A 185 10.27 -26.28 5.30
N LYS A 186 9.18 -25.77 4.71
CA LYS A 186 8.04 -25.26 5.47
C LYS A 186 7.35 -26.41 6.20
N ASP A 187 7.01 -26.17 7.46
CA ASP A 187 6.10 -27.03 8.20
C ASP A 187 4.77 -27.15 7.44
N LYS A 188 4.32 -28.39 7.22
CA LYS A 188 3.11 -28.70 6.44
C LYS A 188 1.86 -28.18 7.13
N ASP A 189 1.89 -28.09 8.47
CA ASP A 189 0.75 -27.67 9.27
C ASP A 189 0.62 -26.13 9.34
N LYS A 190 1.66 -25.40 8.93
CA LYS A 190 1.66 -23.93 8.94
C LYS A 190 1.19 -23.35 7.62
N ALA A 191 0.49 -22.22 7.66
CA ALA A 191 0.07 -21.53 6.43
C ALA A 191 1.24 -20.73 5.82
N THR A 192 2.06 -20.10 6.65
CA THR A 192 3.12 -19.18 6.24
C THR A 192 4.53 -19.75 6.47
N VAL A 193 5.49 -19.22 5.71
CA VAL A 193 6.92 -19.46 5.89
C VAL A 193 7.41 -18.66 7.10
N SER A 194 8.14 -19.32 7.99
CA SER A 194 8.73 -18.69 9.17
C SER A 194 10.17 -18.25 8.96
N LEU A 195 10.68 -17.34 9.81
CA LEU A 195 12.11 -16.98 9.77
C LEU A 195 13.02 -18.18 10.06
N ALA A 196 12.57 -19.16 10.86
CA ALA A 196 13.31 -20.41 11.07
C ALA A 196 13.45 -21.18 9.74
N THR A 197 12.36 -21.33 8.99
CA THR A 197 12.36 -21.95 7.66
C THR A 197 13.29 -21.22 6.70
N VAL A 198 13.29 -19.88 6.70
CA VAL A 198 14.26 -19.09 5.91
C VAL A 198 15.71 -19.35 6.38
N GLY A 199 15.92 -19.49 7.68
CA GLY A 199 17.22 -19.86 8.26
C GLY A 199 17.70 -21.21 7.73
N GLU A 200 16.87 -22.24 7.79
CA GLU A 200 17.18 -23.56 7.23
C GLU A 200 17.49 -23.48 5.73
N ALA A 201 16.77 -22.66 4.97
CA ALA A 201 17.03 -22.43 3.55
C ALA A 201 18.44 -21.90 3.32
N ILE A 202 18.81 -20.87 4.09
CA ILE A 202 20.12 -20.24 4.00
C ILE A 202 21.21 -21.22 4.43
N GLN A 203 21.00 -21.99 5.50
CA GLN A 203 21.96 -23.00 5.96
C GLN A 203 22.21 -24.06 4.89
N ASN A 204 21.15 -24.59 4.26
CA ASN A 204 21.29 -25.59 3.21
C ASN A 204 21.98 -25.04 1.94
N LEU A 205 21.84 -23.75 1.66
CA LEU A 205 22.49 -23.10 0.51
C LEU A 205 23.97 -22.79 0.77
N VAL A 206 24.34 -22.43 2.00
CA VAL A 206 25.72 -22.04 2.35
C VAL A 206 26.56 -23.23 2.83
N GLY A 207 25.93 -24.18 3.53
CA GLY A 207 26.54 -25.39 4.08
C GLY A 207 26.32 -25.56 5.59
N ASP A 208 26.40 -26.81 6.06
CA ASP A 208 26.02 -27.22 7.43
C ASP A 208 26.78 -26.51 8.55
N PHE A 209 28.02 -26.08 8.28
CA PHE A 209 28.85 -25.37 9.24
C PHE A 209 28.43 -23.91 9.46
N PHE A 210 27.57 -23.37 8.58
CA PHE A 210 27.00 -22.05 8.75
C PHE A 210 25.76 -22.12 9.65
N ASN A 211 25.71 -21.31 10.71
CA ASN A 211 24.55 -21.21 11.59
C ASN A 211 23.89 -19.82 11.49
N PRO A 212 22.83 -19.67 10.69
CA PRO A 212 22.12 -18.41 10.47
C PRO A 212 21.57 -17.81 11.77
N LEU A 213 21.48 -16.47 11.82
CA LEU A 213 20.92 -15.73 12.95
C LEU A 213 19.49 -16.20 13.29
N TYR A 214 18.69 -16.52 12.27
CA TYR A 214 17.31 -16.92 12.45
C TYR A 214 17.15 -18.24 13.20
N LEU A 215 18.15 -19.13 13.17
CA LEU A 215 18.14 -20.39 13.90
C LEU A 215 18.77 -20.26 15.29
N ARG A 216 19.78 -19.41 15.43
CA ARG A 216 20.55 -19.24 16.68
C ARG A 216 19.79 -18.48 17.77
N ASP A 217 18.95 -17.53 17.41
CA ASP A 217 18.34 -16.61 18.37
C ASP A 217 16.82 -16.82 18.49
N ALA A 218 16.38 -17.12 19.72
CA ALA A 218 14.99 -17.36 20.08
C ALA A 218 14.03 -16.24 19.65
N ARG A 219 14.54 -15.01 19.50
CA ARG A 219 13.75 -13.87 19.03
C ARG A 219 13.22 -14.03 17.61
N TYR A 220 13.83 -14.91 16.81
CA TYR A 220 13.47 -15.13 15.41
C TYR A 220 12.88 -16.53 15.19
N ASN A 221 13.46 -17.59 15.76
CA ASN A 221 12.96 -18.96 15.56
C ASN A 221 11.65 -19.27 16.31
N ALA A 222 11.36 -18.59 17.43
CA ALA A 222 10.15 -18.84 18.22
C ALA A 222 8.95 -17.99 17.76
N LEU A 223 9.05 -17.30 16.62
CA LEU A 223 7.99 -16.45 16.10
C LEU A 223 6.89 -17.28 15.44
N ASP A 224 5.64 -17.05 15.84
CA ASP A 224 4.48 -17.55 15.12
C ASP A 224 4.17 -16.64 13.93
N SER A 225 4.55 -17.11 12.74
CA SER A 225 4.42 -16.33 11.50
C SER A 225 2.96 -16.20 11.05
N ASP A 226 2.13 -17.20 11.34
CA ASP A 226 0.70 -17.17 11.00
C ASP A 226 -0.01 -16.10 11.83
N ILE A 227 0.33 -15.97 13.12
CA ILE A 227 -0.20 -14.91 13.99
C ILE A 227 0.32 -13.53 13.58
N ILE A 228 1.60 -13.39 13.26
CA ILE A 228 2.22 -12.10 12.90
C ILE A 228 1.67 -11.55 11.59
N LEU A 229 1.45 -12.43 10.61
CA LEU A 229 0.93 -12.09 9.29
C LEU A 229 -0.61 -12.08 9.22
N ALA A 230 -1.30 -12.55 10.27
CA ALA A 230 -2.75 -12.50 10.33
C ALA A 230 -3.27 -11.07 10.13
N ARG A 231 -4.12 -10.87 9.11
CA ARG A 231 -4.85 -9.61 8.95
C ARG A 231 -5.82 -9.47 10.11
N ARG A 232 -5.66 -8.41 10.92
CA ARG A 232 -6.64 -8.08 11.96
C ARG A 232 -8.02 -7.93 11.29
N PRO A 233 -9.08 -8.59 11.78
CA PRO A 233 -10.42 -8.34 11.28
C PRO A 233 -10.74 -6.86 11.50
N LYS A 234 -11.15 -6.16 10.43
CA LYS A 234 -11.67 -4.80 10.54
C LYS A 234 -12.87 -4.86 11.48
N THR A 235 -12.73 -4.37 12.70
CA THR A 235 -13.86 -4.23 13.61
C THR A 235 -14.80 -3.20 13.01
N THR A 236 -15.85 -3.65 12.33
CA THR A 236 -17.03 -2.83 12.08
C THR A 236 -17.57 -2.46 13.46
N ARG A 237 -17.33 -1.21 13.90
CA ARG A 237 -17.96 -0.67 15.09
C ARG A 237 -19.46 -0.91 14.98
N GLY A 238 -20.01 -1.65 15.94
CA GLY A 238 -21.39 -2.11 15.96
C GLY A 238 -22.37 -0.95 15.86
N GLY A 239 -22.93 -0.74 14.66
CA GLY A 239 -24.23 -0.13 14.49
C GLY A 239 -25.28 -1.22 14.68
N ARG A 240 -26.03 -1.16 15.78
CA ARG A 240 -27.25 -1.94 15.98
C ARG A 240 -28.14 -1.76 14.75
N ARG A 241 -28.42 -2.83 14.01
CA ARG A 241 -29.55 -2.86 13.07
C ARG A 241 -30.45 -4.04 13.40
N LEU A 242 -31.62 -3.68 13.89
CA LEU A 242 -32.78 -4.52 14.13
C LEU A 242 -33.09 -5.34 12.88
N LYS A 243 -33.34 -6.64 13.07
CA LYS A 243 -34.00 -7.49 12.09
C LYS A 243 -35.35 -6.85 11.73
N ARG A 244 -35.50 -6.45 10.47
CA ARG A 244 -36.80 -6.34 9.81
C ARG A 244 -36.70 -7.13 8.51
N GLY A 245 -37.54 -8.16 8.42
CA GLY A 245 -37.64 -9.01 7.25
C GLY A 245 -38.15 -8.23 6.05
N MET A 246 -37.72 -8.69 4.88
CA MET A 246 -38.51 -8.57 3.66
C MET A 246 -38.19 -9.80 2.82
N THR A 247 -39.21 -10.66 2.69
CA THR A 247 -39.28 -11.77 1.76
C THR A 247 -39.18 -11.23 0.34
N PHE A 248 -38.25 -11.76 -0.46
CA PHE A 248 -38.28 -11.60 -1.91
C PHE A 248 -38.74 -12.89 -2.56
N ILE A 249 -39.83 -12.73 -3.30
CA ILE A 249 -40.50 -13.68 -4.18
C ILE A 249 -39.47 -14.31 -5.13
N ARG A 250 -39.29 -15.63 -5.05
CA ARG A 250 -38.56 -16.43 -6.04
C ARG A 250 -39.58 -17.01 -7.01
N ARG A 251 -39.45 -16.61 -8.27
CA ARG A 251 -40.23 -17.07 -9.42
C ARG A 251 -39.68 -18.44 -9.87
N GLU A 252 -40.55 -19.43 -9.94
CA GLU A 252 -40.29 -20.76 -10.51
C GLU A 252 -40.41 -20.73 -12.03
N GLU A 253 -39.57 -21.52 -12.69
CA GLU A 253 -39.88 -22.13 -13.98
C GLU A 253 -39.25 -23.53 -14.02
N SER A 254 -40.09 -24.48 -14.43
CA SER A 254 -40.06 -25.93 -14.32
C SER A 254 -39.41 -26.64 -15.50
N SER A 255 -38.84 -27.83 -15.29
CA SER A 255 -38.90 -28.95 -16.24
C SER A 255 -38.61 -30.28 -15.51
N ASP A 256 -39.48 -31.25 -15.73
CA ASP A 256 -39.72 -32.49 -14.96
C ASP A 256 -38.82 -33.70 -15.26
N SER A 257 -38.83 -34.68 -14.34
CA SER A 257 -39.23 -36.12 -14.50
C SER A 257 -38.45 -37.04 -13.53
N GLU A 258 -39.10 -37.50 -12.45
CA GLU A 258 -39.75 -38.84 -12.21
C GLU A 258 -38.74 -39.96 -11.82
N THR A 259 -38.76 -40.55 -10.62
CA THR A 259 -39.70 -41.58 -10.07
C THR A 259 -39.29 -41.88 -8.59
N GLU A 260 -40.17 -41.77 -7.57
CA GLU A 260 -40.98 -42.83 -6.88
C GLU A 260 -40.15 -43.85 -6.03
N GLU A 261 -40.39 -44.21 -4.73
CA GLU A 261 -41.51 -44.13 -3.76
C GLU A 261 -41.05 -44.18 -2.24
N VAL A 262 -41.49 -43.21 -1.40
CA VAL A 262 -42.39 -43.18 -0.18
C VAL A 262 -42.65 -44.49 0.68
N PRO A 263 -43.08 -44.47 1.98
CA PRO A 263 -42.65 -43.80 3.24
C PRO A 263 -42.72 -44.71 4.53
N THR A 264 -42.47 -44.17 5.74
CA THR A 264 -43.40 -44.25 6.91
C THR A 264 -42.93 -43.44 8.14
N ASP A 265 -43.75 -42.43 8.48
CA ASP A 265 -44.23 -41.94 9.78
C ASP A 265 -43.38 -42.04 11.07
N THR A 266 -43.18 -40.92 11.78
CA THR A 266 -44.06 -40.42 12.88
C THR A 266 -43.31 -39.41 13.76
N ALA A 267 -44.06 -38.41 14.23
CA ALA A 267 -43.67 -37.16 14.88
C ALA A 267 -43.14 -37.24 16.33
N VAL A 268 -42.72 -36.07 16.84
CA VAL A 268 -43.22 -35.40 18.07
C VAL A 268 -42.12 -34.78 18.97
N ILE A 269 -42.06 -33.43 18.93
CA ILE A 269 -42.08 -32.45 20.04
C ILE A 269 -40.95 -32.44 21.13
N SER A 270 -40.20 -31.32 21.08
CA SER A 270 -39.85 -30.36 22.16
C SER A 270 -38.79 -30.56 23.25
N THR A 271 -38.08 -29.42 23.42
CA THR A 271 -37.71 -28.66 24.63
C THR A 271 -36.46 -29.03 25.43
N ASN A 272 -35.48 -28.12 25.29
CA ASN A 272 -34.86 -27.23 26.29
C ASN A 272 -34.24 -27.76 27.59
N ASP A 273 -33.04 -27.20 27.82
CA ASP A 273 -32.39 -26.83 29.10
C ASP A 273 -31.90 -27.98 30.00
N VAL A 274 -30.78 -27.91 30.74
CA VAL A 274 -30.02 -26.81 31.37
C VAL A 274 -28.53 -27.21 31.40
N GLY A 275 -27.62 -26.22 31.31
CA GLY A 275 -26.18 -26.42 31.15
C GLY A 275 -25.34 -26.64 32.41
N SER A 276 -24.03 -26.46 32.25
CA SER A 276 -23.13 -26.05 33.33
C SER A 276 -21.77 -25.62 32.77
N ALA A 277 -21.27 -24.50 33.30
CA ALA A 277 -20.00 -23.88 32.96
C ALA A 277 -18.82 -24.59 33.65
N ILE A 278 -17.66 -24.63 32.99
CA ILE A 278 -16.38 -24.90 33.66
C ILE A 278 -15.40 -23.77 33.30
N ASN A 279 -15.11 -22.97 34.31
CA ASN A 279 -14.07 -21.97 34.38
C ASN A 279 -12.97 -22.58 35.26
N SER A 280 -11.71 -22.61 34.83
CA SER A 280 -10.60 -22.87 35.75
C SER A 280 -9.53 -21.79 35.65
N LYS A 281 -9.56 -20.90 36.65
CA LYS A 281 -8.37 -20.20 37.16
C LYS A 281 -7.78 -21.09 38.24
N PHE A 282 -6.45 -21.23 38.29
CA PHE A 282 -5.79 -21.62 39.53
C PHE A 282 -4.61 -20.70 39.84
N VAL A 283 -4.57 -20.31 41.11
CA VAL A 283 -3.65 -19.35 41.76
C VAL A 283 -2.60 -20.12 42.56
N SER A 284 -1.45 -19.48 42.73
CA SER A 284 -0.26 -19.79 43.51
C SER A 284 -0.45 -20.36 44.93
N THR A 285 0.53 -21.13 45.42
CA THR A 285 0.99 -21.13 46.83
C THR A 285 2.52 -21.30 46.89
N SER A 286 3.16 -20.64 47.86
CA SER A 286 4.61 -20.43 48.04
C SER A 286 5.14 -21.08 49.33
N LYS A 287 6.49 -21.25 49.42
CA LYS A 287 7.45 -21.41 50.57
C LYS A 287 8.36 -22.66 50.40
N ASN A 288 9.69 -22.64 50.50
CA ASN A 288 10.64 -21.83 51.30
C ASN A 288 12.05 -21.66 50.69
N LYS A 289 12.74 -20.62 51.19
CA LYS A 289 14.10 -20.10 50.95
C LYS A 289 15.25 -21.11 51.18
N THR A 290 16.31 -20.98 50.38
CA THR A 290 17.70 -20.81 50.88
C THR A 290 18.43 -19.83 49.95
N GLN A 291 19.06 -18.83 50.54
CA GLN A 291 19.68 -17.68 49.88
C GLN A 291 21.13 -18.01 49.50
N VAL A 292 21.50 -17.75 48.24
CA VAL A 292 22.86 -17.29 47.87
C VAL A 292 22.71 -16.31 46.71
N ALA A 293 23.17 -15.08 46.91
CA ALA A 293 23.45 -14.09 45.87
C ALA A 293 24.91 -13.61 46.11
N PRO A 294 25.61 -12.93 45.17
CA PRO A 294 25.11 -12.37 43.91
C PRO A 294 26.06 -12.59 42.71
N HIS A 295 25.52 -12.71 41.49
CA HIS A 295 26.22 -12.18 40.32
C HIS A 295 25.23 -11.41 39.44
N THR A 296 25.66 -10.21 39.12
CA THR A 296 24.97 -9.11 38.43
C THR A 296 24.21 -9.58 37.20
N SER A 297 22.88 -9.51 37.21
CA SER A 297 22.11 -9.57 35.98
C SER A 297 22.35 -8.27 35.21
N SER A 298 23.32 -8.32 34.28
CA SER A 298 23.43 -7.31 33.25
C SER A 298 22.12 -7.33 32.47
N ARG A 299 21.19 -6.46 32.83
CA ARG A 299 19.93 -6.26 32.12
C ARG A 299 20.32 -5.80 30.72
N LYS A 300 20.34 -6.73 29.75
CA LYS A 300 20.72 -6.42 28.37
C LYS A 300 19.89 -5.20 27.95
N PRO A 301 20.52 -4.14 27.39
CA PRO A 301 19.80 -2.93 27.05
C PRO A 301 18.62 -3.28 26.15
N LYS A 302 17.47 -2.66 26.41
CA LYS A 302 16.26 -2.84 25.61
C LYS A 302 16.60 -2.36 24.20
N ARG A 303 16.72 -3.29 23.26
CA ARG A 303 17.06 -2.98 21.87
C ARG A 303 15.94 -2.13 21.27
N VAL A 304 16.34 -1.13 20.50
CA VAL A 304 15.44 -0.16 19.87
C VAL A 304 14.77 -0.77 18.63
N TYR A 305 15.46 -1.66 17.92
CA TYR A 305 15.02 -2.25 16.65
C TYR A 305 14.93 -3.78 16.71
N ASP A 306 14.14 -4.37 15.79
CA ASP A 306 13.96 -5.82 15.66
C ASP A 306 15.22 -6.54 15.18
N PHE A 307 16.00 -5.87 14.32
CA PHE A 307 17.26 -6.35 13.77
C PHE A 307 18.38 -5.37 14.07
N ASP A 308 19.54 -5.91 14.43
CA ASP A 308 20.73 -5.11 14.71
C ASP A 308 21.32 -4.51 13.43
N TRP A 309 21.09 -5.17 12.29
CA TRP A 309 21.62 -4.77 10.98
C TRP A 309 20.51 -4.86 9.91
N PRO A 310 19.57 -3.90 9.87
CA PRO A 310 18.42 -3.90 8.96
C PRO A 310 18.78 -4.06 7.48
N ALA A 311 19.81 -3.34 7.01
CA ALA A 311 20.25 -3.39 5.61
C ALA A 311 20.74 -4.78 5.19
N ARG A 312 21.40 -5.51 6.10
CA ARG A 312 21.86 -6.88 5.86
C ARG A 312 20.70 -7.83 5.61
N GLU A 313 19.60 -7.69 6.36
CA GLU A 313 18.43 -8.56 6.20
C GLU A 313 17.77 -8.37 4.83
N LEU A 314 17.68 -7.12 4.35
CA LEU A 314 17.21 -6.80 3.00
C LEU A 314 18.21 -7.24 1.92
N PHE A 315 19.51 -7.14 2.18
CA PHE A 315 20.55 -7.66 1.29
C PHE A 315 20.42 -9.17 1.07
N ILE A 316 20.31 -9.95 2.16
CA ILE A 316 20.14 -11.42 2.08
C ILE A 316 18.88 -11.75 1.29
N TRP A 317 17.76 -11.09 1.59
CA TRP A 317 16.52 -11.28 0.84
C TRP A 317 16.70 -10.95 -0.65
N ALA A 318 17.34 -9.83 -1.00
CA ALA A 318 17.57 -9.43 -2.39
C ALA A 318 18.47 -10.42 -3.14
N VAL A 319 19.51 -10.96 -2.50
CA VAL A 319 20.38 -12.00 -3.07
C VAL A 319 19.60 -13.28 -3.32
N LEU A 320 18.81 -13.74 -2.34
CA LEU A 320 17.97 -14.93 -2.48
C LEU A 320 16.92 -14.77 -3.58
N MET A 321 16.42 -13.55 -3.79
CA MET A 321 15.50 -13.17 -4.87
C MET A 321 16.19 -12.94 -6.23
N ARG A 322 17.52 -13.12 -6.32
CA ARG A 322 18.34 -12.84 -7.51
C ARG A 322 18.19 -11.41 -8.05
N ARG A 323 18.00 -10.43 -7.16
CA ARG A 323 17.87 -9.00 -7.50
C ARG A 323 19.20 -8.29 -7.25
N SER A 324 20.14 -8.43 -8.17
CA SER A 324 21.52 -7.95 -8.02
C SER A 324 21.62 -6.45 -7.75
N GLU A 325 20.86 -5.62 -8.46
CA GLU A 325 20.88 -4.17 -8.29
C GLU A 325 20.37 -3.74 -6.90
N LEU A 326 19.27 -4.32 -6.42
CA LEU A 326 18.82 -4.11 -5.03
C LEU A 326 19.86 -4.58 -4.01
N ALA A 327 20.48 -5.74 -4.25
CA ALA A 327 21.51 -6.25 -3.35
C ALA A 327 22.72 -5.30 -3.28
N LEU A 328 23.16 -4.75 -4.42
CA LEU A 328 24.26 -3.78 -4.44
C LEU A 328 23.90 -2.49 -3.69
N LEU A 329 22.66 -2.02 -3.83
CA LEU A 329 22.14 -0.86 -3.10
C LEU A 329 22.19 -1.09 -1.59
N PHE A 330 21.69 -2.23 -1.07
CA PHE A 330 21.74 -2.50 0.37
C PHE A 330 23.15 -2.74 0.90
N LEU A 331 24.03 -3.32 0.09
CA LEU A 331 25.43 -3.51 0.45
C LEU A 331 26.17 -2.17 0.56
N ARG A 332 25.86 -1.20 -0.31
CA ARG A 332 26.40 0.17 -0.22
C ARG A 332 25.94 0.83 1.07
N GLU A 333 24.65 0.73 1.38
CA GLU A 333 24.03 1.28 2.60
C GLU A 333 24.62 0.71 3.90
N GLU A 334 25.01 -0.56 3.89
CA GLU A 334 25.68 -1.18 5.03
C GLU A 334 27.10 -0.62 5.21
N LYS A 335 27.88 -0.50 4.11
CA LYS A 335 29.25 0.02 4.15
C LYS A 335 29.34 1.46 4.63
N VAL A 336 28.45 2.34 4.16
CA VAL A 336 28.42 3.76 4.56
C VAL A 336 28.26 3.89 6.07
N ARG A 337 27.41 3.07 6.70
CA ARG A 337 27.20 3.07 8.15
C ARG A 337 28.37 2.49 8.93
N VAL A 338 29.05 1.48 8.41
CA VAL A 338 30.25 0.90 9.05
C VAL A 338 31.42 1.89 9.05
N THR A 339 31.52 2.77 8.04
CA THR A 339 32.57 3.80 7.96
C THR A 339 32.31 5.07 8.78
N GLN A 340 31.13 5.21 9.40
CA GLN A 340 30.76 6.35 10.24
C GLN A 340 30.95 6.10 11.75
N PHE A 341 31.55 4.96 12.10
CA PHE A 341 32.06 4.64 13.43
C PHE A 341 33.57 4.41 13.34
#